data_AF-A0A9W6U5Q2-F1
#
_entry.id   AF-A0A9W6U5Q2-F1
#
_cell.length_a   1.000
_cell.length_b   1.000
_cell.length_c   1.000
_cell.angle_alpha   90.00
_cell.angle_beta   90.00
_cell.angle_gamma   90.00
#
_symmetry.space_group_name_H-M   'P 1'
#
loop_
_entity.id
_entity.type
_entity.pdbx_description
1 polymer ?
#
loop_
_entity_poly.entity_id
_entity_poly.type
_entity_poly.pdbx_seq_one_letter_code
_entity_poly.pdbx_strand_id
1 'polypeptide(L)'
;MMSVLMTHYSSYGLSRMLISAKNADNLENIATKLQTELIRAWLRKREYVDSVYEYIGLRTKLSMELFNDPQFSLWDKYAQFDRNSIKAISVMVATLKIDKFEVNALSRASPFSDLATGMGLFRIGSTVVNLLMKYSTNSFLKTQEIGSSEMPTLAFGPIKETKAFVARLQAKQLRVWRDNRVPANDVFEYLGLYTVANMAENALFESPQFKAWSKYVRQLNKNDPKKTTSMMLSTLTYAVGDTTAARIIIAAKDAEKSKRLATELQNAQLEAWLLAKKKPGWVHSYLDVRAAETDSPTRLRYHQYRKDFNSRYGTTYYRSTREKATDEYCSAIVSFS
;
A
#
# COMPACT_ATOMS: atom_id res chain seq x y z
N MET A 1 -12.57 -31.39 -30.47
CA MET A 1 -11.55 -30.51 -31.11
C MET A 1 -10.38 -30.22 -30.17
N MET A 2 -10.56 -29.54 -29.02
CA MET A 2 -9.43 -29.23 -28.12
C MET A 2 -8.66 -30.46 -27.62
N SER A 3 -9.37 -31.55 -27.29
CA SER A 3 -8.74 -32.82 -26.91
C SER A 3 -7.77 -33.36 -27.97
N VAL A 4 -8.15 -33.28 -29.25
CA VAL A 4 -7.32 -33.71 -30.39
C VAL A 4 -6.13 -32.77 -30.59
N LEU A 5 -6.31 -31.45 -30.40
CA LEU A 5 -5.17 -30.53 -30.48
C LEU A 5 -4.14 -30.81 -29.38
N MET A 6 -4.60 -31.10 -28.16
CA MET A 6 -3.73 -31.43 -27.03
C MET A 6 -3.05 -32.81 -27.14
N THR A 7 -3.44 -33.68 -28.08
CA THR A 7 -2.70 -34.93 -28.36
C THR A 7 -1.53 -34.72 -29.31
N HIS A 8 -1.57 -33.68 -30.15
CA HIS A 8 -0.52 -33.42 -31.15
C HIS A 8 0.40 -32.25 -30.78
N TYR A 9 -0.06 -31.33 -29.95
CA TYR A 9 0.69 -30.15 -29.56
C TYR A 9 0.84 -30.08 -28.03
N SER A 10 2.04 -29.72 -27.57
CA SER A 10 2.26 -29.41 -26.16
C SER A 10 1.43 -28.19 -25.74
N SER A 11 1.11 -28.08 -24.45
CA SER A 11 0.38 -26.92 -23.92
C SER A 11 1.10 -25.59 -24.23
N TYR A 12 2.44 -25.57 -24.19
CA TYR A 12 3.27 -24.45 -24.63
C TYR A 12 3.12 -24.12 -26.12
N GLY A 13 3.25 -25.13 -26.99
CA GLY A 13 3.17 -24.93 -28.44
C GLY A 13 1.77 -24.46 -28.85
N LEU A 14 0.74 -25.11 -28.31
CA LEU A 14 -0.65 -24.79 -28.59
C LEU A 14 -1.04 -23.41 -28.06
N SER A 15 -0.64 -23.03 -26.84
CA SER A 15 -0.93 -21.68 -26.31
C SER A 15 -0.33 -20.59 -27.19
N ARG A 16 0.93 -20.75 -27.60
CA ARG A 16 1.65 -19.83 -28.50
C ARG A 16 0.96 -19.71 -29.85
N MET A 17 0.62 -20.83 -30.48
CA MET A 17 -0.11 -20.84 -31.76
C MET A 17 -1.43 -20.07 -31.65
N LEU A 18 -2.20 -20.31 -30.58
CA LEU A 18 -3.47 -19.63 -30.37
C LEU A 18 -3.31 -18.13 -30.05
N ILE A 19 -2.27 -17.75 -29.30
CA ILE A 19 -1.94 -16.34 -29.06
C ILE A 19 -1.58 -15.64 -30.38
N SER A 20 -0.74 -16.24 -31.21
CA SER A 20 -0.37 -15.69 -32.51
C SER A 20 -1.57 -15.58 -33.44
N ALA A 21 -2.41 -16.64 -33.51
CA ALA A 21 -3.63 -16.62 -34.32
C ALA A 21 -4.63 -15.56 -33.85
N LYS A 22 -4.63 -15.22 -32.56
CA LYS A 22 -5.51 -14.16 -32.02
C LYS A 22 -5.13 -12.77 -32.54
N ASN A 23 -3.87 -12.54 -32.87
CA ASN A 23 -3.40 -11.26 -33.42
C ASN A 23 -3.66 -11.13 -34.94
N ALA A 24 -4.24 -12.15 -35.58
CA ALA A 24 -4.66 -12.10 -36.98
C ALA A 24 -6.17 -11.87 -37.05
N ASP A 25 -6.59 -10.78 -37.71
CA ASP A 25 -8.00 -10.32 -37.73
C ASP A 25 -8.99 -11.40 -38.18
N ASN A 26 -8.62 -12.22 -39.17
CA ASN A 26 -9.46 -13.29 -39.69
C ASN A 26 -9.57 -14.52 -38.77
N LEU A 27 -8.71 -14.63 -37.75
CA LEU A 27 -8.63 -15.78 -36.85
C LEU A 27 -8.95 -15.43 -35.38
N GLU A 28 -9.08 -14.15 -35.03
CA GLU A 28 -9.28 -13.69 -33.65
C GLU A 28 -10.41 -14.43 -32.92
N ASN A 29 -11.58 -14.53 -33.56
CA ASN A 29 -12.77 -15.17 -32.99
C ASN A 29 -12.55 -16.67 -32.73
N ILE A 30 -11.90 -17.36 -33.66
CA ILE A 30 -11.63 -18.80 -33.55
C ILE A 30 -10.57 -19.05 -32.47
N ALA A 31 -9.47 -18.28 -32.53
CA ALA A 31 -8.38 -18.35 -31.56
C ALA A 31 -8.87 -18.05 -30.13
N THR A 32 -9.75 -17.07 -29.95
CA THR A 32 -10.32 -16.73 -28.63
C THR A 32 -11.20 -17.85 -28.08
N LYS A 33 -12.03 -18.49 -28.91
CA LYS A 33 -12.83 -19.67 -28.53
C LYS A 33 -11.92 -20.85 -28.16
N LEU A 34 -10.88 -21.10 -28.95
CA LEU A 34 -9.91 -22.16 -28.69
C LEU A 34 -9.10 -21.90 -27.41
N GLN A 35 -8.66 -20.67 -27.13
CA GLN A 35 -8.01 -20.33 -25.85
C GLN A 35 -8.94 -20.62 -24.66
N THR A 36 -10.23 -20.33 -24.80
CA THR A 36 -11.24 -20.63 -23.77
C THR A 36 -11.38 -22.14 -23.54
N GLU A 37 -11.43 -22.93 -24.62
CA GLU A 37 -11.47 -24.39 -24.50
C GLU A 37 -10.18 -24.98 -23.92
N LEU A 38 -9.02 -24.39 -24.19
CA LEU A 38 -7.74 -24.81 -23.59
C LEU A 38 -7.75 -24.61 -22.07
N ILE A 39 -8.20 -23.43 -21.60
CA ILE A 39 -8.39 -23.15 -20.16
C ILE A 39 -9.37 -24.16 -19.54
N ARG A 40 -10.52 -24.41 -20.19
CA ARG A 40 -11.51 -25.39 -19.72
C ARG A 40 -10.94 -26.80 -19.65
N ALA A 41 -10.08 -27.18 -20.59
CA ALA A 41 -9.42 -28.48 -20.58
C ALA A 41 -8.49 -28.63 -19.38
N TRP A 42 -7.67 -27.62 -19.08
CA TRP A 42 -6.83 -27.60 -17.86
C TRP A 42 -7.68 -27.69 -16.59
N LEU A 43 -8.78 -26.94 -16.51
CA LEU A 43 -9.69 -26.98 -15.35
C LEU A 43 -10.37 -28.34 -15.18
N ARG A 44 -10.82 -28.98 -16.27
CA ARG A 44 -11.43 -30.33 -16.23
C ARG A 44 -10.42 -31.38 -15.76
N LYS A 45 -9.16 -31.25 -16.17
CA LYS A 45 -8.04 -32.10 -15.72
C LYS A 45 -7.56 -31.77 -14.30
N ARG A 46 -8.05 -30.68 -13.69
CA ARG A 46 -7.61 -30.16 -12.39
C ARG A 46 -6.10 -29.92 -12.34
N GLU A 47 -5.54 -29.41 -13.44
CA GLU A 47 -4.12 -29.06 -13.51
C GLU A 47 -3.78 -28.04 -12.41
N TYR A 48 -2.64 -28.21 -11.76
CA TYR A 48 -2.24 -27.25 -10.74
C TYR A 48 -1.75 -25.94 -11.40
N VAL A 49 -2.03 -24.81 -10.75
CA VAL A 49 -1.69 -23.46 -11.26
C VAL A 49 -0.19 -23.27 -11.47
N ASP A 50 0.64 -23.91 -10.64
CA ASP A 50 2.10 -23.96 -10.78
C ASP A 50 2.54 -24.82 -11.97
N SER A 51 1.92 -25.99 -12.17
CA SER A 51 2.18 -26.84 -13.33
C SER A 51 1.84 -26.14 -14.64
N VAL A 52 0.68 -25.47 -14.73
CA VAL A 52 0.31 -24.70 -15.93
C VAL A 52 1.28 -23.55 -16.16
N TYR A 53 1.74 -22.87 -15.10
CA TYR A 53 2.75 -21.82 -15.20
C TYR A 53 4.08 -22.33 -15.78
N GLU A 54 4.51 -23.53 -15.36
CA GLU A 54 5.74 -24.17 -15.83
C GLU A 54 5.59 -24.67 -17.28
N TYR A 55 4.53 -25.40 -17.60
CA TYR A 55 4.36 -26.01 -18.92
C TYR A 55 4.05 -25.03 -20.04
N ILE A 56 3.67 -23.77 -19.74
CA ILE A 56 3.58 -22.70 -20.74
C ILE A 56 4.82 -21.78 -20.71
N GLY A 57 5.89 -22.18 -20.01
CA GLY A 57 7.21 -21.56 -20.14
C GLY A 57 7.36 -20.20 -19.44
N LEU A 58 6.56 -19.91 -18.40
CA LEU A 58 6.68 -18.66 -17.65
C LEU A 58 7.75 -18.71 -16.56
N ARG A 59 8.15 -19.91 -16.12
CA ARG A 59 9.11 -20.12 -15.02
C ARG A 59 10.50 -19.54 -15.26
N THR A 60 10.93 -19.45 -16.50
CA THR A 60 12.25 -18.97 -16.88
C THR A 60 12.30 -17.47 -17.18
N LYS A 61 11.17 -16.77 -17.10
CA LYS A 61 11.06 -15.35 -17.43
C LYS A 61 11.47 -14.47 -16.26
N LEU A 62 12.25 -13.42 -16.54
CA LEU A 62 12.53 -12.35 -15.58
C LEU A 62 11.27 -11.52 -15.32
N SER A 63 11.21 -10.80 -14.19
CA SER A 63 10.02 -10.06 -13.76
C SER A 63 9.46 -9.12 -14.85
N MET A 64 10.31 -8.32 -15.50
CA MET A 64 9.89 -7.37 -16.52
C MET A 64 9.46 -8.04 -17.83
N GLU A 65 10.06 -9.17 -18.19
CA GLU A 65 9.68 -9.95 -19.37
C GLU A 65 8.40 -10.74 -19.12
N LEU A 66 8.23 -11.25 -17.90
CA LEU A 66 7.10 -12.07 -17.50
C LEU A 66 5.77 -11.34 -17.73
N PHE A 67 5.66 -10.08 -17.29
CA PHE A 67 4.42 -9.31 -17.44
C PHE A 67 4.15 -8.86 -18.88
N ASN A 68 5.16 -8.90 -19.75
CA ASN A 68 5.02 -8.57 -21.17
C ASN A 68 4.78 -9.80 -22.04
N ASP A 69 5.00 -11.02 -21.53
CA ASP A 69 4.77 -12.25 -22.27
C ASP A 69 3.25 -12.50 -22.41
N PRO A 70 2.69 -12.60 -23.64
CA PRO A 70 1.27 -12.85 -23.83
C PRO A 70 0.76 -14.16 -23.17
N GLN A 71 1.65 -15.12 -22.91
CA GLN A 71 1.30 -16.34 -22.18
C GLN A 71 0.96 -16.07 -20.72
N PHE A 72 1.48 -14.99 -20.14
CA PHE A 72 1.10 -14.53 -18.80
C PHE A 72 -0.38 -14.21 -18.71
N SER A 73 -0.92 -13.50 -19.71
CA SER A 73 -2.33 -13.13 -19.78
C SER A 73 -3.23 -14.37 -19.86
N LEU A 74 -2.78 -15.42 -20.56
CA LEU A 74 -3.47 -16.71 -20.61
C LEU A 74 -3.45 -17.42 -19.25
N TRP A 75 -2.29 -17.48 -18.60
CA TRP A 75 -2.14 -18.08 -17.28
C TRP A 75 -2.93 -17.33 -16.20
N ASP A 76 -2.91 -16.00 -16.19
CA ASP A 76 -3.66 -15.18 -15.25
C ASP A 76 -5.16 -15.42 -15.38
N LYS A 77 -5.67 -15.61 -16.61
CA LYS A 77 -7.07 -16.03 -16.83
C LYS A 77 -7.33 -17.41 -16.24
N TYR A 78 -6.46 -18.38 -16.49
CA TYR A 78 -6.59 -19.73 -15.91
C TYR A 78 -6.62 -19.68 -14.37
N ALA A 79 -5.66 -19.00 -13.75
CA ALA A 79 -5.52 -18.85 -12.31
C ALA A 79 -6.73 -18.17 -11.65
N GLN A 80 -7.45 -17.31 -12.38
CA GLN A 80 -8.70 -16.71 -11.91
C GLN A 80 -9.84 -17.73 -11.83
N PHE A 81 -9.95 -18.63 -12.80
CA PHE A 81 -11.00 -19.66 -12.82
C PHE A 81 -10.76 -20.79 -11.81
N ASP A 82 -9.51 -21.09 -11.47
CA ASP A 82 -9.15 -22.13 -10.48
C ASP A 82 -9.51 -21.79 -9.02
N ARG A 83 -10.12 -20.62 -8.74
CA ARG A 83 -10.47 -20.09 -7.39
C ARG A 83 -9.28 -19.90 -6.43
N ASN A 84 -8.11 -20.48 -6.69
CA ASN A 84 -6.92 -20.46 -5.83
C ASN A 84 -5.89 -19.37 -6.18
N SER A 85 -6.32 -18.13 -6.39
CA SER A 85 -5.37 -17.05 -6.68
C SER A 85 -4.35 -16.73 -5.56
N ILE A 86 -4.42 -17.35 -4.36
CA ILE A 86 -3.29 -17.29 -3.39
C ILE A 86 -2.12 -18.16 -3.88
N LYS A 87 -2.40 -19.34 -4.45
CA LYS A 87 -1.37 -20.21 -5.03
C LYS A 87 -0.71 -19.54 -6.23
N ALA A 88 -1.50 -18.88 -7.08
CA ALA A 88 -0.98 -18.09 -8.20
C ALA A 88 0.04 -17.04 -7.75
N ILE A 89 -0.26 -16.33 -6.65
CA ILE A 89 0.64 -15.34 -6.04
C ILE A 89 1.90 -16.00 -5.53
N SER A 90 1.77 -17.12 -4.83
CA SER A 90 2.92 -17.89 -4.32
C SER A 90 3.84 -18.36 -5.45
N VAL A 91 3.28 -18.83 -6.57
CA VAL A 91 4.03 -19.27 -7.75
C VAL A 91 4.80 -18.11 -8.36
N MET A 92 4.14 -16.96 -8.53
CA MET A 92 4.78 -15.75 -9.04
C MET A 92 5.87 -15.25 -8.12
N VAL A 93 5.64 -15.25 -6.81
CA VAL A 93 6.65 -14.87 -5.81
C VAL A 93 7.87 -15.80 -5.90
N ALA A 94 7.64 -17.10 -6.08
CA ALA A 94 8.72 -18.09 -6.21
C ALA A 94 9.50 -17.97 -7.54
N THR A 95 8.89 -17.45 -8.61
CA THR A 95 9.52 -17.27 -9.93
C THR A 95 10.14 -15.89 -10.11
N LEU A 96 9.52 -14.87 -9.51
CA LEU A 96 10.10 -13.54 -9.32
C LEU A 96 11.33 -13.56 -8.42
N LYS A 97 11.70 -14.74 -7.83
CA LYS A 97 12.97 -15.09 -7.17
C LYS A 97 13.92 -13.91 -7.25
N ILE A 98 13.68 -12.99 -6.31
CA ILE A 98 14.16 -11.63 -6.33
C ILE A 98 15.64 -11.72 -6.69
N ASP A 99 16.03 -11.07 -7.79
CA ASP A 99 17.42 -11.01 -8.22
C ASP A 99 18.31 -10.93 -6.98
N LYS A 100 19.33 -11.78 -6.93
CA LYS A 100 20.29 -11.90 -5.81
C LYS A 100 20.79 -10.54 -5.27
N PHE A 101 20.60 -9.46 -6.03
CA PHE A 101 20.92 -8.10 -5.67
C PHE A 101 19.94 -7.41 -4.69
N GLU A 102 18.62 -7.58 -4.79
CA GLU A 102 17.66 -6.89 -3.89
C GLU A 102 17.42 -7.65 -2.57
N VAL A 103 17.57 -8.98 -2.56
CA VAL A 103 17.51 -9.79 -1.32
C VAL A 103 18.65 -9.47 -0.36
N ASN A 104 19.79 -8.99 -0.86
CA ASN A 104 20.89 -8.55 0.01
C ASN A 104 20.56 -7.27 0.81
N ALA A 105 19.57 -6.50 0.39
CA ALA A 105 19.02 -5.39 1.18
C ALA A 105 17.98 -5.88 2.22
N LEU A 106 17.21 -6.93 1.89
CA LEU A 106 16.17 -7.50 2.76
C LEU A 106 16.73 -8.45 3.84
N SER A 107 17.83 -9.14 3.55
CA SER A 107 18.52 -10.05 4.48
C SER A 107 19.22 -9.34 5.63
N ARG A 108 19.48 -8.03 5.51
CA ARG A 108 20.05 -7.22 6.61
C ARG A 108 19.01 -6.72 7.62
N ALA A 109 17.70 -6.94 7.37
CA ALA A 109 16.62 -6.31 8.14
C ALA A 109 15.80 -7.24 9.06
N SER A 110 15.93 -8.57 9.02
CA SER A 110 15.34 -9.48 10.04
C SER A 110 15.77 -10.95 9.82
N PRO A 111 16.01 -11.77 10.89
CA PRO A 111 16.46 -13.15 10.74
C PRO A 111 15.32 -14.13 10.34
N PHE A 112 15.64 -14.97 9.37
CA PHE A 112 14.88 -15.94 8.58
C PHE A 112 13.98 -17.00 9.29
N SER A 113 13.53 -16.80 10.53
CA SER A 113 12.69 -17.78 11.25
C SER A 113 11.21 -17.82 10.83
N ASP A 114 10.69 -16.78 10.15
CA ASP A 114 9.26 -16.62 9.84
C ASP A 114 8.76 -17.37 8.58
N LEU A 115 9.65 -17.92 7.75
CA LEU A 115 9.30 -18.61 6.51
C LEU A 115 8.44 -19.87 6.72
N ALA A 116 8.50 -20.46 7.92
CA ALA A 116 7.74 -21.66 8.28
C ALA A 116 6.30 -21.35 8.76
N THR A 117 6.00 -20.11 9.13
CA THR A 117 4.63 -19.70 9.48
C THR A 117 3.94 -19.09 8.25
N GLY A 118 2.62 -19.23 8.12
CA GLY A 118 1.86 -18.59 7.04
C GLY A 118 2.10 -17.07 6.92
N MET A 119 2.60 -16.43 7.99
CA MET A 119 3.01 -15.02 8.04
C MET A 119 4.21 -14.68 7.15
N GLY A 120 5.22 -15.56 7.01
CA GLY A 120 6.34 -15.33 6.10
C GLY A 120 5.88 -15.20 4.64
N LEU A 121 4.92 -16.02 4.22
CA LEU A 121 4.32 -15.94 2.88
C LEU A 121 3.52 -14.63 2.67
N PHE A 122 2.84 -14.13 3.71
CA PHE A 122 2.13 -12.86 3.65
C PHE A 122 3.08 -11.67 3.46
N ARG A 123 4.25 -11.69 4.11
CA ARG A 123 5.27 -10.65 4.02
C ARG A 123 6.00 -10.68 2.67
N ILE A 124 6.39 -11.84 2.15
CA ILE A 124 7.03 -11.92 0.82
C ILE A 124 6.05 -11.49 -0.28
N GLY A 125 4.78 -11.89 -0.17
CA GLY A 125 3.73 -11.39 -1.07
C GLY A 125 3.59 -9.86 -1.04
N SER A 126 3.73 -9.22 0.13
CA SER A 126 3.64 -7.76 0.25
C SER A 126 4.83 -7.03 -0.34
N THR A 127 6.04 -7.55 -0.17
CA THR A 127 7.24 -7.01 -0.81
C THR A 127 7.09 -7.01 -2.33
N VAL A 128 6.62 -8.12 -2.91
CA VAL A 128 6.37 -8.20 -4.35
C VAL A 128 5.28 -7.22 -4.79
N VAL A 129 4.15 -7.14 -4.07
CA VAL A 129 3.09 -6.17 -4.39
C VAL A 129 3.63 -4.74 -4.32
N ASN A 130 4.41 -4.38 -3.31
CA ASN A 130 4.97 -3.04 -3.14
C ASN A 130 5.94 -2.69 -4.27
N LEU A 131 6.81 -3.63 -4.66
CA LEU A 131 7.69 -3.48 -5.81
C LEU A 131 6.86 -3.23 -7.07
N LEU A 132 5.89 -4.09 -7.36
CA LEU A 132 5.02 -3.95 -8.52
C LEU A 132 4.20 -2.64 -8.50
N MET A 133 3.74 -2.20 -7.34
CA MET A 133 3.07 -0.92 -7.17
C MET A 133 4.02 0.22 -7.53
N LYS A 134 5.26 0.22 -7.01
CA LYS A 134 6.30 1.21 -7.32
C LYS A 134 6.55 1.29 -8.83
N TYR A 135 6.72 0.16 -9.50
CA TYR A 135 6.88 0.09 -10.96
C TYR A 135 5.65 0.60 -11.73
N SER A 136 4.44 0.18 -11.34
CA SER A 136 3.20 0.56 -12.03
C SER A 136 2.84 2.05 -11.92
N THR A 137 3.39 2.74 -10.91
CA THR A 137 3.13 4.17 -10.63
C THR A 137 4.13 5.15 -11.24
N ASN A 138 5.09 4.68 -12.04
CA ASN A 138 5.96 5.51 -12.90
C ASN A 138 6.84 6.57 -12.20
N SER A 139 7.14 6.47 -10.89
CA SER A 139 8.03 7.43 -10.22
C SER A 139 9.53 7.13 -10.40
N PHE A 140 9.91 5.86 -10.51
CA PHE A 140 11.33 5.47 -10.61
C PHE A 140 11.92 5.71 -12.01
N LEU A 141 11.12 5.55 -13.07
CA LEU A 141 11.55 5.78 -14.46
C LEU A 141 11.68 7.26 -14.81
N LYS A 142 11.17 8.18 -13.97
CA LYS A 142 11.34 9.62 -14.17
C LYS A 142 12.66 10.17 -13.63
N THR A 143 13.39 9.41 -12.82
CA THR A 143 14.60 9.89 -12.12
C THR A 143 15.89 9.24 -12.60
N GLN A 144 15.84 8.53 -13.73
CA GLN A 144 17.01 7.96 -14.35
C GLN A 144 17.01 8.26 -15.85
N GLU A 145 17.13 9.54 -16.18
CA GLU A 145 17.94 9.95 -17.35
C GLU A 145 19.40 9.57 -17.03
N ILE A 146 19.71 8.28 -17.05
CA ILE A 146 21.09 7.87 -17.31
C ILE A 146 21.30 8.12 -18.80
N GLY A 147 22.42 8.78 -19.11
CA GLY A 147 22.85 9.22 -20.43
C GLY A 147 22.40 8.33 -21.59
N SER A 148 21.83 9.00 -22.57
CA SER A 148 21.19 8.50 -23.78
C SER A 148 22.13 7.81 -24.77
N SER A 149 22.87 6.75 -24.40
CA SER A 149 23.65 6.00 -25.39
C SER A 149 23.65 4.47 -25.32
N GLU A 150 23.13 3.79 -24.30
CA GLU A 150 23.17 2.30 -24.28
C GLU A 150 21.95 1.60 -23.65
N MET A 151 20.74 2.06 -23.92
CA MET A 151 19.53 1.25 -23.69
C MET A 151 18.69 1.25 -24.96
N PRO A 152 18.54 0.11 -25.66
CA PRO A 152 17.60 0.01 -26.77
C PRO A 152 16.23 0.39 -26.24
N THR A 153 15.59 1.31 -26.94
CA THR A 153 14.19 1.71 -26.77
C THR A 153 13.29 0.48 -26.90
N LEU A 154 13.14 -0.28 -25.81
CA LEU A 154 12.09 -1.28 -25.68
C LEU A 154 10.79 -0.50 -25.54
N ALA A 155 10.08 -0.36 -26.66
CA ALA A 155 8.68 0.06 -26.68
C ALA A 155 7.89 -0.89 -25.76
N PHE A 156 7.62 -0.45 -24.53
CA PHE A 156 6.89 -1.24 -23.55
C PHE A 156 5.47 -1.51 -24.08
N GLY A 157 5.13 -2.80 -24.24
CA GLY A 157 3.78 -3.31 -24.47
C GLY A 157 2.84 -3.06 -23.27
N PRO A 158 1.59 -3.56 -23.27
CA PRO A 158 0.46 -2.88 -22.66
C PRO A 158 0.50 -2.88 -21.13
N ILE A 159 1.10 -1.83 -20.56
CA ILE A 159 1.10 -1.39 -19.15
C ILE A 159 -0.28 -1.55 -18.46
N LYS A 160 -1.36 -1.53 -19.23
CA LYS A 160 -2.75 -1.71 -18.79
C LYS A 160 -3.01 -3.10 -18.18
N GLU A 161 -2.48 -4.18 -18.75
CA GLU A 161 -2.69 -5.55 -18.22
C GLU A 161 -1.96 -5.72 -16.88
N THR A 162 -0.73 -5.22 -16.79
CA THR A 162 0.08 -5.20 -15.56
C THR A 162 -0.61 -4.42 -14.44
N LYS A 163 -1.15 -3.22 -14.72
CA LYS A 163 -1.88 -2.43 -13.73
C LYS A 163 -3.13 -3.15 -13.21
N ALA A 164 -3.91 -3.77 -14.10
CA ALA A 164 -5.10 -4.51 -13.71
C ALA A 164 -4.75 -5.73 -12.85
N PHE A 165 -3.70 -6.46 -13.22
CA PHE A 165 -3.18 -7.59 -12.44
C PHE A 165 -2.76 -7.16 -11.03
N VAL A 166 -1.91 -6.11 -10.92
CA VAL A 166 -1.42 -5.58 -9.64
C VAL A 166 -2.57 -5.09 -8.75
N ALA A 167 -3.56 -4.41 -9.31
CA ALA A 167 -4.74 -3.97 -8.56
C ALA A 167 -5.57 -5.15 -8.02
N ARG A 168 -5.78 -6.20 -8.83
CA ARG A 168 -6.48 -7.42 -8.38
C ARG A 168 -5.70 -8.15 -7.29
N LEU A 169 -4.39 -8.21 -7.45
CA LEU A 169 -3.47 -8.81 -6.50
C LEU A 169 -3.53 -8.10 -5.15
N GLN A 170 -3.35 -6.77 -5.15
CA GLN A 170 -3.46 -5.95 -3.95
C GLN A 170 -4.84 -6.11 -3.28
N ALA A 171 -5.93 -6.09 -4.05
CA ALA A 171 -7.27 -6.28 -3.51
C ALA A 171 -7.44 -7.67 -2.86
N LYS A 172 -6.83 -8.72 -3.41
CA LYS A 172 -6.87 -10.05 -2.80
C LYS A 172 -6.02 -10.12 -1.53
N GLN A 173 -4.83 -9.55 -1.54
CA GLN A 173 -3.98 -9.46 -0.36
C GLN A 173 -4.69 -8.77 0.81
N LEU A 174 -5.30 -7.59 0.57
CA LEU A 174 -6.06 -6.87 1.60
C LEU A 174 -7.23 -7.70 2.16
N ARG A 175 -7.91 -8.48 1.30
CA ARG A 175 -8.97 -9.40 1.75
C ARG A 175 -8.42 -10.48 2.65
N VAL A 176 -7.31 -11.12 2.28
CA VAL A 176 -6.73 -12.19 3.09
C VAL A 176 -6.26 -11.66 4.44
N TRP A 177 -5.60 -10.49 4.49
CA TRP A 177 -5.26 -9.85 5.76
C TRP A 177 -6.47 -9.51 6.61
N ARG A 178 -7.59 -9.15 5.98
CA ARG A 178 -8.82 -8.78 6.70
C ARG A 178 -9.49 -10.04 7.27
N ASP A 179 -9.59 -11.08 6.47
CA ASP A 179 -10.25 -12.34 6.85
C ASP A 179 -9.47 -13.04 7.97
N ASN A 180 -8.14 -12.89 8.00
CA ASN A 180 -7.27 -13.36 9.09
C ASN A 180 -7.08 -12.34 10.23
N ARG A 181 -7.75 -11.17 10.19
CA ARG A 181 -7.64 -10.09 11.18
C ARG A 181 -6.20 -9.71 11.54
N VAL A 182 -5.34 -9.63 10.52
CA VAL A 182 -3.95 -9.19 10.71
C VAL A 182 -3.93 -7.81 11.40
N PRO A 183 -3.07 -7.58 12.40
CA PRO A 183 -3.00 -6.28 13.05
C PRO A 183 -2.69 -5.12 12.08
N ALA A 184 -3.31 -3.96 12.30
CA ALA A 184 -3.17 -2.81 11.39
C ALA A 184 -1.75 -2.23 11.34
N ASN A 185 -1.00 -2.32 12.44
CA ASN A 185 0.42 -1.98 12.55
C ASN A 185 1.29 -2.92 11.70
N ASP A 186 0.98 -4.21 11.70
CA ASP A 186 1.72 -5.19 10.89
C ASP A 186 1.46 -4.95 9.40
N VAL A 187 0.20 -4.70 9.01
CA VAL A 187 -0.12 -4.35 7.62
C VAL A 187 0.53 -3.02 7.21
N PHE A 188 0.66 -2.06 8.12
CA PHE A 188 1.41 -0.83 7.88
C PHE A 188 2.89 -1.10 7.60
N GLU A 189 3.50 -2.03 8.37
CA GLU A 189 4.87 -2.51 8.14
C GLU A 189 5.02 -3.24 6.81
N TYR A 190 4.12 -4.18 6.51
CA TYR A 190 4.15 -4.99 5.30
C TYR A 190 4.00 -4.16 4.03
N LEU A 191 3.36 -3.00 4.12
CA LEU A 191 3.25 -2.01 3.04
C LEU A 191 4.44 -1.02 2.99
N GLY A 192 5.45 -1.20 3.84
CA GLY A 192 6.65 -0.36 3.88
C GLY A 192 6.37 1.06 4.38
N LEU A 193 5.30 1.29 5.13
CA LEU A 193 4.87 2.65 5.47
C LEU A 193 5.67 3.30 6.61
N TYR A 194 6.39 2.51 7.44
CA TYR A 194 7.32 3.08 8.43
C TYR A 194 8.45 3.87 7.78
N THR A 195 9.00 3.41 6.65
CA THR A 195 10.08 4.13 5.96
C THR A 195 9.54 5.37 5.26
N VAL A 196 8.39 5.27 4.59
CA VAL A 196 7.73 6.41 3.92
C VAL A 196 7.37 7.53 4.90
N ALA A 197 6.84 7.17 6.07
CA ALA A 197 6.47 8.14 7.11
C ALA A 197 7.68 8.92 7.65
N ASN A 198 8.87 8.32 7.63
CA ASN A 198 10.11 8.94 8.11
C ASN A 198 10.90 9.69 7.01
N MET A 199 10.59 9.48 5.73
CA MET A 199 11.35 10.06 4.61
C MET A 199 10.76 11.37 4.07
N ALA A 200 9.44 11.54 4.11
CA ALA A 200 8.79 12.76 3.62
C ALA A 200 7.44 12.96 4.32
N GLU A 201 7.42 13.88 5.29
CA GLU A 201 6.24 14.18 6.14
C GLU A 201 4.98 14.48 5.33
N ASN A 202 5.13 14.93 4.08
CA ASN A 202 4.04 15.42 3.22
C ASN A 202 3.58 14.36 2.21
N ALA A 203 4.33 13.26 2.01
CA ALA A 203 4.07 12.30 0.94
C ALA A 203 3.27 11.07 1.40
N LEU A 204 3.18 10.83 2.72
CA LEU A 204 2.57 9.63 3.28
C LEU A 204 1.12 9.46 2.82
N PHE A 205 0.28 10.48 3.03
CA PHE A 205 -1.15 10.44 2.71
C PHE A 205 -1.43 10.30 1.21
N GLU A 206 -0.50 10.73 0.37
CA GLU A 206 -0.62 10.60 -1.09
C GLU A 206 -0.12 9.27 -1.63
N SER A 207 0.68 8.54 -0.84
CA SER A 207 1.26 7.27 -1.27
C SER A 207 0.17 6.22 -1.58
N PRO A 208 0.31 5.48 -2.68
CA PRO A 208 -0.57 4.35 -3.01
C PRO A 208 -0.66 3.31 -1.88
N GLN A 209 0.44 3.11 -1.16
CA GLN A 209 0.55 2.20 -0.01
C GLN A 209 -0.35 2.68 1.14
N PHE A 210 -0.34 3.96 1.49
CA PHE A 210 -1.20 4.51 2.53
C PHE A 210 -2.67 4.48 2.12
N LYS A 211 -2.98 4.71 0.85
CA LYS A 211 -4.35 4.55 0.30
C LYS A 211 -4.83 3.10 0.44
N ALA A 212 -3.98 2.12 0.20
CA ALA A 212 -4.30 0.71 0.39
C ALA A 212 -4.48 0.35 1.88
N TRP A 213 -3.57 0.78 2.75
CA TRP A 213 -3.65 0.57 4.19
C TRP A 213 -4.89 1.25 4.81
N SER A 214 -5.19 2.49 4.42
CA SER A 214 -6.36 3.20 4.94
C SER A 214 -7.67 2.53 4.51
N LYS A 215 -7.73 1.99 3.29
CA LYS A 215 -8.84 1.14 2.83
C LYS A 215 -8.96 -0.12 3.68
N TYR A 216 -7.85 -0.74 4.03
CA TYR A 216 -7.80 -1.92 4.89
C TYR A 216 -8.37 -1.64 6.29
N VAL A 217 -7.92 -0.58 6.96
CA VAL A 217 -8.41 -0.21 8.30
C VAL A 217 -9.90 0.14 8.28
N ARG A 218 -10.38 0.83 7.24
CA ARG A 218 -11.82 1.11 7.04
C ARG A 218 -12.63 -0.18 6.86
N GLN A 219 -12.08 -1.19 6.19
CA GLN A 219 -12.78 -2.47 6.01
C GLN A 219 -12.82 -3.30 7.29
N LEU A 220 -11.75 -3.27 8.10
CA LEU A 220 -11.74 -3.92 9.42
C LEU A 220 -12.78 -3.31 10.37
N ASN A 221 -13.00 -1.99 10.28
CA ASN A 221 -13.86 -1.23 11.18
C ASN A 221 -15.06 -0.61 10.44
N LYS A 222 -15.62 -1.33 9.45
CA LYS A 222 -16.64 -0.81 8.52
C LYS A 222 -17.84 -0.15 9.21
N ASN A 223 -18.21 -0.63 10.39
CA ASN A 223 -19.37 -0.17 11.15
C ASN A 223 -19.00 0.78 12.30
N ASP A 224 -17.72 1.13 12.45
CA ASP A 224 -17.23 2.00 13.52
C ASP A 224 -16.19 3.00 12.97
N PRO A 225 -16.67 4.16 12.47
CA PRO A 225 -15.81 5.22 11.98
C PRO A 225 -14.87 5.77 13.06
N LYS A 226 -15.31 5.83 14.32
CA LYS A 226 -14.46 6.32 15.42
C LYS A 226 -13.30 5.37 15.69
N LYS A 227 -13.56 4.06 15.72
CA LYS A 227 -12.52 3.03 15.83
C LYS A 227 -11.60 3.01 14.61
N THR A 228 -12.13 3.27 13.42
CA THR A 228 -11.30 3.46 12.21
C THR A 228 -10.27 4.58 12.42
N THR A 229 -10.72 5.77 12.80
CA THR A 229 -9.84 6.94 13.00
C THR A 229 -8.87 6.73 14.16
N SER A 230 -9.35 6.17 15.28
CA SER A 230 -8.52 5.84 16.44
C SER A 230 -7.41 4.83 16.09
N MET A 231 -7.73 3.78 15.34
CA MET A 231 -6.74 2.78 14.91
C MET A 231 -5.72 3.36 13.92
N MET A 232 -6.16 4.24 13.02
CA MET A 232 -5.25 4.93 12.12
C MET A 232 -4.27 5.82 12.90
N LEU A 233 -4.79 6.61 13.84
CA LEU A 233 -4.00 7.47 14.71
C LEU A 233 -3.02 6.66 15.55
N SER A 234 -3.47 5.61 16.24
CA SER A 234 -2.61 4.79 17.09
C SER A 234 -1.48 4.13 16.32
N THR A 235 -1.74 3.71 15.07
CA THR A 235 -0.71 3.13 14.20
C THR A 235 0.32 4.18 13.79
N LEU A 236 -0.11 5.39 13.43
CA LEU A 236 0.80 6.49 13.10
C LEU A 236 1.65 6.90 14.31
N THR A 237 1.03 7.09 15.48
CA THR A 237 1.74 7.43 16.72
C THR A 237 2.72 6.33 17.12
N TYR A 238 2.37 5.06 16.96
CA TYR A 238 3.29 3.94 17.20
C TYR A 238 4.48 3.97 16.23
N ALA A 239 4.24 4.32 14.96
CA ALA A 239 5.25 4.29 13.92
C ALA A 239 6.28 5.42 14.01
N VAL A 240 5.86 6.64 14.36
CA VAL A 240 6.72 7.83 14.29
C VAL A 240 6.73 8.69 15.56
N GLY A 241 5.94 8.34 16.58
CA GLY A 241 5.78 9.10 17.82
C GLY A 241 4.74 10.23 17.74
N ASP A 242 4.33 10.75 18.89
CA ASP A 242 3.28 11.79 19.02
C ASP A 242 3.62 13.08 18.23
N THR A 243 4.86 13.58 18.36
CA THR A 243 5.31 14.83 17.72
C THR A 243 5.32 14.70 16.20
N THR A 244 5.96 13.66 15.66
CA THR A 244 6.06 13.46 14.21
C THR A 244 4.70 13.14 13.61
N ALA A 245 3.87 12.35 14.29
CA ALA A 245 2.51 12.07 13.84
C ALA A 245 1.67 13.37 13.75
N ALA A 246 1.76 14.26 14.74
CA ALA A 246 1.10 15.56 14.71
C ALA A 246 1.55 16.40 13.51
N ARG A 247 2.86 16.50 13.24
CA ARG A 247 3.40 17.21 12.08
C ARG A 247 2.88 16.66 10.75
N ILE A 248 2.94 15.34 10.56
CA ILE A 248 2.45 14.66 9.34
C ILE A 248 0.95 14.94 9.14
N ILE A 249 0.15 14.89 10.21
CA ILE A 249 -1.29 15.18 10.15
C ILE A 249 -1.54 16.67 9.82
N ILE A 250 -0.80 17.60 10.42
CA ILE A 250 -0.95 19.04 10.15
C ILE A 250 -0.62 19.33 8.69
N ALA A 251 0.53 18.86 8.19
CA ALA A 251 0.95 19.06 6.80
C ALA A 251 -0.05 18.48 5.79
N ALA A 252 -0.65 17.33 6.11
CA ALA A 252 -1.68 16.71 5.26
C ALA A 252 -2.99 17.52 5.18
N LYS A 253 -3.18 18.56 6.00
CA LYS A 253 -4.36 19.44 5.90
C LYS A 253 -4.28 20.44 4.76
N ASP A 254 -3.07 20.73 4.28
CA ASP A 254 -2.83 21.71 3.23
C ASP A 254 -3.07 21.11 1.82
N ALA A 255 -3.07 19.78 1.72
CA ALA A 255 -3.39 19.07 0.50
C ALA A 255 -4.90 18.75 0.41
N GLU A 256 -5.56 19.25 -0.64
CA GLU A 256 -7.01 19.13 -0.84
C GLU A 256 -7.53 17.68 -0.72
N LYS A 257 -6.77 16.71 -1.24
CA LYS A 257 -7.17 15.29 -1.24
C LYS A 257 -7.09 14.62 0.13
N SER A 258 -6.27 15.13 1.05
CA SER A 258 -6.04 14.54 2.38
C SER A 258 -6.62 15.38 3.51
N LYS A 259 -7.00 16.64 3.26
CA LYS A 259 -7.56 17.59 4.22
C LYS A 259 -8.66 17.04 5.13
N ARG A 260 -9.64 16.32 4.57
CA ARG A 260 -10.74 15.75 5.35
C ARG A 260 -10.24 14.72 6.38
N LEU A 261 -9.47 13.73 5.91
CA LEU A 261 -8.94 12.68 6.77
C LEU A 261 -7.94 13.24 7.80
N ALA A 262 -7.10 14.17 7.38
CA ALA A 262 -6.16 14.84 8.28
C ALA A 262 -6.88 15.62 9.38
N THR A 263 -8.00 16.29 9.07
CA THR A 263 -8.84 16.97 10.06
C THR A 263 -9.49 16.00 11.04
N GLU A 264 -10.01 14.86 10.54
CA GLU A 264 -10.56 13.79 11.39
C GLU A 264 -9.49 13.22 12.34
N LEU A 265 -8.29 12.97 11.85
CA LEU A 265 -7.16 12.48 12.65
C LEU A 265 -6.69 13.53 13.67
N GLN A 266 -6.65 14.81 13.31
CA GLN A 266 -6.28 15.89 14.23
C GLN A 266 -7.28 16.01 15.39
N ASN A 267 -8.59 15.90 15.10
CA ASN A 267 -9.62 15.90 16.14
C ASN A 267 -9.44 14.71 17.09
N ALA A 268 -9.29 13.51 16.53
CA ALA A 268 -9.06 12.30 17.33
C ALA A 268 -7.76 12.38 18.16
N GLN A 269 -6.71 13.02 17.63
CA GLN A 269 -5.45 13.23 18.34
C GLN A 269 -5.63 14.12 19.58
N LEU A 270 -6.33 15.24 19.43
CA LEU A 270 -6.64 16.14 20.56
C LEU A 270 -7.53 15.46 21.60
N GLU A 271 -8.56 14.74 21.17
CA GLU A 271 -9.43 13.97 22.08
C GLU A 271 -8.64 12.89 22.84
N ALA A 272 -7.78 12.14 22.15
CA ALA A 272 -6.94 11.11 22.76
C ALA A 272 -5.97 11.70 23.78
N TRP A 273 -5.32 12.82 23.47
CA TRP A 273 -4.44 13.53 24.41
C TRP A 273 -5.20 14.07 25.61
N LEU A 274 -6.42 14.59 25.43
CA LEU A 274 -7.27 15.07 26.51
C LEU A 274 -7.66 13.94 27.45
N LEU A 275 -8.05 12.78 26.91
CA LEU A 275 -8.38 11.58 27.70
C LEU A 275 -7.15 11.02 28.43
N ALA A 276 -5.98 11.05 27.78
CA ALA A 276 -4.70 10.65 28.37
C ALA A 276 -4.12 11.70 29.36
N LYS A 277 -4.85 12.79 29.63
CA LYS A 277 -4.43 13.90 30.49
C LYS A 277 -3.07 14.48 30.10
N LYS A 278 -2.76 14.50 28.80
CA LYS A 278 -1.51 15.08 28.27
C LYS A 278 -1.48 16.57 28.60
N LYS A 279 -0.40 17.00 29.24
CA LYS A 279 -0.23 18.37 29.72
C LYS A 279 -0.30 19.36 28.54
N PRO A 280 -0.96 20.54 28.67
CA PRO A 280 -0.96 21.56 27.63
C PRO A 280 0.44 21.92 27.12
N GLY A 281 1.44 22.03 28.01
CA GLY A 281 2.82 22.27 27.59
C GLY A 281 3.42 21.19 26.66
N TRP A 282 3.05 19.91 26.82
CA TRP A 282 3.44 18.85 25.89
C TRP A 282 2.73 18.98 24.55
N VAL A 283 1.41 19.23 24.59
CA VAL A 283 0.61 19.42 23.37
C VAL A 283 1.07 20.64 22.57
N HIS A 284 1.47 21.71 23.25
CA HIS A 284 2.10 22.87 22.64
C HIS A 284 3.36 22.51 21.86
N SER A 285 4.18 21.60 22.42
CA SER A 285 5.38 21.10 21.74
C SER A 285 5.05 20.15 20.60
N TYR A 286 4.06 19.27 20.76
CA TYR A 286 3.69 18.29 19.72
C TYR A 286 3.09 18.96 18.48
N LEU A 287 2.28 20.00 18.67
CA LEU A 287 1.66 20.77 17.58
C LEU A 287 2.60 21.82 16.96
N ASP A 288 3.84 21.93 17.44
CA ASP A 288 4.82 22.93 17.03
C ASP A 288 4.25 24.37 17.01
N VAL A 289 3.54 24.74 18.08
CA VAL A 289 2.83 26.01 18.19
C VAL A 289 3.77 27.22 18.12
N ARG A 290 5.05 27.05 18.48
CA ARG A 290 6.06 28.12 18.41
C ARG A 290 6.37 28.55 16.99
N ALA A 291 6.47 27.60 16.07
CA ALA A 291 6.77 27.87 14.66
C ALA A 291 5.53 28.36 13.90
N ALA A 292 4.33 28.16 14.44
CA ALA A 292 3.09 28.54 13.79
C ALA A 292 2.80 30.06 13.94
N GLU A 293 2.26 30.69 12.90
CA GLU A 293 1.80 32.09 12.94
C GLU A 293 0.72 32.32 13.98
N THR A 294 0.59 33.56 14.47
CA THR A 294 -0.29 33.96 15.59
C THR A 294 -1.75 33.56 15.36
N ASP A 295 -2.25 33.71 14.14
CA ASP A 295 -3.64 33.41 13.77
C ASP A 295 -3.80 32.06 13.06
N SER A 296 -2.75 31.22 13.11
CA SER A 296 -2.78 29.92 12.44
C SER A 296 -3.87 28.99 13.03
N PRO A 297 -4.48 28.13 12.19
CA PRO A 297 -5.41 27.10 12.67
C PRO A 297 -4.80 26.17 13.74
N THR A 298 -3.47 26.05 13.78
CA THR A 298 -2.73 25.28 14.77
C THR A 298 -2.77 25.93 16.15
N ARG A 299 -2.51 27.25 16.25
CA ARG A 299 -2.62 28.00 17.51
C ARG A 299 -4.04 28.01 18.03
N LEU A 300 -5.03 28.26 17.18
CA LEU A 300 -6.44 28.23 17.54
C LEU A 300 -6.85 26.87 18.15
N ARG A 301 -6.39 25.76 17.55
CA ARG A 301 -6.64 24.42 18.08
C ARG A 301 -5.95 24.16 19.41
N TYR A 302 -4.73 24.65 19.59
CA TYR A 302 -4.04 24.56 20.88
C TYR A 302 -4.79 25.32 21.98
N HIS A 303 -5.25 26.54 21.70
CA HIS A 303 -6.04 27.32 22.67
C HIS A 303 -7.33 26.62 23.06
N GLN A 304 -8.03 26.03 22.08
CA GLN A 304 -9.22 25.22 22.35
C GLN A 304 -8.90 24.00 23.23
N TYR A 305 -7.84 23.24 22.92
CA TYR A 305 -7.39 22.12 23.75
C TYR A 305 -7.10 22.54 25.20
N ARG A 306 -6.39 23.66 25.38
CA ARG A 306 -6.08 24.19 26.71
C ARG A 306 -7.34 24.55 27.49
N LYS A 307 -8.31 25.20 26.83
CA LYS A 307 -9.61 25.52 27.43
C LYS A 307 -10.36 24.26 27.86
N ASP A 308 -10.43 23.26 26.99
CA ASP A 308 -11.11 21.99 27.26
C ASP A 308 -10.43 21.20 28.39
N PHE A 309 -9.09 21.19 28.41
CA PHE A 309 -8.30 20.59 29.49
C PHE A 309 -8.58 21.24 30.84
N ASN A 310 -8.52 22.58 30.91
CA ASN A 310 -8.75 23.33 32.14
C ASN A 310 -10.20 23.19 32.64
N SER A 311 -11.17 23.17 31.73
CA SER A 311 -12.58 22.94 32.05
C SER A 311 -12.79 21.54 32.65
N ARG A 312 -12.15 20.52 32.08
CA ARG A 312 -12.34 19.12 32.50
C ARG A 312 -11.57 18.72 33.76
N TYR A 313 -10.38 19.29 33.98
CA TYR A 313 -9.46 18.86 35.04
C TYR A 313 -9.08 19.96 36.05
N GLY A 314 -9.59 21.18 35.90
CA GLY A 314 -9.33 22.30 36.79
C GLY A 314 -8.04 23.09 36.48
N THR A 315 -7.99 24.35 36.93
CA THR A 315 -6.89 25.31 36.67
C THR A 315 -5.69 25.15 37.60
N THR A 316 -5.79 24.35 38.66
CA THR A 316 -4.76 24.21 39.71
C THR A 316 -3.55 23.38 39.31
N TYR A 317 -3.57 22.72 38.14
CA TYR A 317 -2.49 21.84 37.70
C TYR A 317 -1.33 22.57 36.96
N TYR A 318 -1.48 23.87 36.62
CA TYR A 318 -0.48 24.63 35.83
C TYR A 318 -0.31 26.10 36.24
N ARG A 319 0.33 26.36 37.38
CA ARG A 319 1.03 27.63 37.58
C ARG A 319 2.53 27.38 37.50
N SER A 320 3.07 27.21 36.30
CA SER A 320 4.51 27.40 36.08
C SER A 320 4.72 28.82 35.53
N THR A 321 5.63 29.56 36.15
CA THR A 321 5.86 31.00 35.95
C THR A 321 6.25 31.39 34.52
N ARG A 322 6.64 30.43 33.67
CA ARG A 322 7.08 30.68 32.29
C ARG A 322 5.92 30.85 31.30
N GLU A 323 4.71 30.37 31.62
CA GLU A 323 3.52 30.47 30.74
C GLU A 323 2.66 31.71 31.01
N LYS A 324 2.83 32.38 32.17
CA LYS A 324 2.20 33.69 32.45
C LYS A 324 2.58 34.74 31.39
N ALA A 325 3.83 34.73 30.93
CA ALA A 325 4.33 35.68 29.94
C ALA A 325 3.65 35.53 28.57
N THR A 326 3.28 34.30 28.18
CA THR A 326 2.50 34.06 26.96
C THR A 326 1.04 34.44 27.10
N ASP A 327 0.45 34.28 28.29
CA ASP A 327 -0.93 34.69 28.54
C ASP A 327 -1.08 36.22 28.58
N GLU A 328 -0.14 36.96 29.19
CA GLU A 328 -0.15 38.43 29.20
C GLU A 328 -0.08 39.01 27.78
N TYR A 329 0.73 38.40 26.90
CA TYR A 329 0.87 38.81 25.51
C TYR A 329 -0.39 38.51 24.68
N CYS A 330 -1.07 37.38 24.95
CA CYS A 330 -2.31 37.02 24.25
C CYS A 330 -3.53 37.81 24.75
N SER A 331 -3.61 38.14 26.04
CA SER A 331 -4.69 39.00 26.56
C SER A 331 -4.61 40.42 26.01
N ALA A 332 -3.41 40.94 25.75
CA ALA A 332 -3.22 42.26 25.15
C ALA A 332 -3.72 42.34 23.69
N ILE A 333 -3.67 41.24 22.93
CA ILE A 333 -4.12 41.19 21.53
C ILE A 333 -5.65 41.17 21.43
N VAL A 334 -6.33 40.45 22.35
CA VAL A 334 -7.81 40.36 22.37
C VAL A 334 -8.47 41.66 22.84
N SER A 335 -7.76 42.51 23.60
CA SER A 335 -8.27 43.81 24.06
C SER A 335 -8.13 44.96 23.06
N PHE A 336 -7.50 44.73 21.89
CA PHE A 336 -7.28 45.75 20.84
C PHE A 336 -8.02 45.44 19.52
N SER A 337 -8.92 44.45 19.51
CA SER A 337 -9.89 44.19 18.42
C SER A 337 -11.27 44.62 18.87
#